data_AF-A0A839PGF6-F1
#
_entry.id   AF-A0A839PGF6-F1
#
_cell.length_a   1.000
_cell.length_b   1.000
_cell.length_c   1.000
_cell.angle_alpha   90.00
_cell.angle_beta   90.00
_cell.angle_gamma   90.00
#
_symmetry.space_group_name_H-M   'P 1'
#
loop_
_entity.id
_entity.type
_entity.pdbx_description
1 polymer ?
#
loop_
_entity_poly.entity_id
_entity_poly.type
_entity_poly.pdbx_seq_one_letter_code
_entity_poly.pdbx_strand_id
1 'polypeptide(L)'
;MPIRGGYPGPESAYTSEDWRIMQTAYRKSAALLDRNPAGGKDADRLAREVMRLYNLGYRDIEALAFAAANVENNRREQDRKSPASV
;
A
#
# COMPACT_ATOMS: atom_id res chain seq x y z
N MET A 1 -6.51 -9.15 -5.73
CA MET A 1 -5.90 -9.67 -4.48
C MET A 1 -6.56 -8.91 -3.33
N PRO A 2 -7.30 -9.53 -2.40
CA PRO A 2 -8.12 -8.71 -1.51
C PRO A 2 -7.28 -8.19 -0.33
N ILE A 3 -6.85 -6.93 -0.41
CA ILE A 3 -6.88 -6.03 0.76
C ILE A 3 -8.32 -5.48 0.89
N ARG A 4 -9.31 -6.39 0.88
CA ARG A 4 -10.73 -6.06 1.00
C ARG A 4 -11.44 -7.19 1.75
N GLY A 5 -11.76 -6.94 3.01
CA GLY A 5 -12.92 -7.51 3.69
C GLY A 5 -12.83 -8.93 4.27
N GLY A 6 -11.66 -9.57 4.34
CA GLY A 6 -11.55 -10.87 5.02
C GLY A 6 -10.13 -11.19 5.44
N TYR A 7 -9.97 -11.75 6.64
CA TYR A 7 -8.75 -12.45 7.03
C TYR A 7 -8.54 -13.62 6.06
N PRO A 8 -7.29 -13.88 5.64
CA PRO A 8 -7.05 -14.99 4.74
C PRO A 8 -7.30 -16.31 5.48
N GLY A 9 -7.59 -17.37 4.74
CA GLY A 9 -7.68 -18.73 5.28
C GLY A 9 -6.33 -19.25 5.81
N PRO A 10 -6.31 -20.46 6.39
CA PRO A 10 -5.12 -21.07 7.01
C PRO A 10 -3.93 -21.31 6.04
N GLU A 11 -4.11 -21.15 4.74
CA GLU A 11 -3.06 -21.25 3.71
C GLU A 11 -2.35 -19.92 3.41
N SER A 12 -2.64 -18.85 4.16
CA SER A 12 -1.99 -17.57 3.93
C SER A 12 -0.55 -17.55 4.41
N ALA A 13 0.33 -16.95 3.61
CA ALA A 13 1.69 -16.62 4.03
C ALA A 13 1.75 -15.60 5.20
N TYR A 14 0.60 -15.02 5.57
CA TYR A 14 0.49 -13.97 6.59
C TYR A 14 -0.53 -14.37 7.65
N THR A 15 -0.15 -14.21 8.91
CA THR A 15 -1.07 -14.34 10.05
C THR A 15 -2.14 -13.24 10.02
N SER A 16 -3.19 -13.42 10.81
CA SER A 16 -4.20 -12.38 11.02
C SER A 16 -3.59 -11.08 11.54
N GLU A 17 -2.55 -11.16 12.38
CA GLU A 17 -1.86 -9.98 12.88
C GLU A 17 -1.08 -9.25 11.78
N ASP A 18 -0.34 -9.99 10.94
CA ASP A 18 0.36 -9.43 9.79
C ASP A 18 -0.62 -8.67 8.88
N TRP A 19 -1.79 -9.25 8.64
CA TRP A 19 -2.86 -8.61 7.87
C TRP A 19 -3.40 -7.35 8.51
N ARG A 20 -3.58 -7.36 9.83
CA ARG A 20 -4.03 -6.18 10.58
C ARG A 20 -3.02 -5.04 10.46
N ILE A 21 -1.72 -5.34 10.56
CA ILE A 21 -0.64 -4.35 10.40
C ILE A 21 -0.67 -3.77 8.99
N MET A 22 -0.63 -4.62 7.96
CA MET A 22 -0.62 -4.20 6.56
C MET A 22 -1.89 -3.42 6.17
N GLN A 23 -3.07 -3.87 6.61
CA GLN A 23 -4.32 -3.18 6.30
C GLN A 23 -4.41 -1.81 6.98
N THR A 24 -3.91 -1.69 8.21
CA THR A 24 -3.87 -0.41 8.93
C THR A 24 -2.91 0.56 8.25
N ALA A 25 -1.71 0.10 7.90
CA ALA A 25 -0.73 0.90 7.17
C ALA A 25 -1.27 1.35 5.81
N TYR A 26 -1.94 0.47 5.07
CA TYR A 26 -2.60 0.80 3.81
C TYR A 26 -3.63 1.92 3.99
N ARG A 27 -4.53 1.82 4.96
CA ARG A 27 -5.56 2.86 5.20
C ARG A 27 -4.94 4.20 5.55
N LYS A 28 -3.89 4.22 6.38
CA LYS A 28 -3.14 5.43 6.73
C LYS A 28 -2.43 6.04 5.53
N SER A 29 -1.75 5.22 4.72
CA SER A 29 -1.08 5.70 3.50
C SER A 29 -2.07 6.30 2.49
N ALA A 30 -3.27 5.71 2.34
CA ALA A 30 -4.31 6.25 1.49
C ALA A 30 -4.82 7.62 1.99
N ALA A 31 -4.99 7.76 3.31
CA ALA A 31 -5.36 9.03 3.94
C ALA A 31 -4.29 10.11 3.76
N LEU A 32 -2.99 9.76 3.88
CA LEU A 32 -1.87 10.69 3.64
C LEU A 32 -1.85 11.22 2.21
N LEU A 33 -2.30 10.42 1.24
CA LEU A 33 -2.35 10.80 -0.17
C LEU A 33 -3.67 11.51 -0.54
N ASP A 34 -4.54 11.78 0.44
CA ASP A 34 -5.92 12.27 0.25
C ASP A 34 -6.69 11.47 -0.81
N ARG A 35 -6.39 10.15 -0.90
CA ARG A 35 -7.04 9.27 -1.85
C ARG A 35 -8.20 8.58 -1.19
N ASN A 36 -9.33 8.54 -1.89
CA ASN A 36 -10.38 7.61 -1.54
C ASN A 36 -9.85 6.16 -1.75
N PRO A 37 -9.77 5.31 -0.70
CA PRO A 37 -9.33 3.92 -0.85
C PRO A 37 -10.27 3.07 -1.73
N ALA A 38 -11.42 3.64 -2.13
CA ALA A 38 -12.42 3.05 -2.99
C ALA A 38 -12.13 3.27 -4.50
N GLY A 39 -11.12 2.56 -5.03
CA GLY A 39 -11.15 2.12 -6.43
C GLY A 39 -10.26 2.88 -7.40
N GLY A 40 -9.15 2.24 -7.76
CA GLY A 40 -8.28 2.64 -8.87
C GLY A 40 -7.06 1.73 -8.99
N LYS A 41 -6.34 1.79 -10.12
CA LYS A 41 -5.03 1.11 -10.29
C LYS A 41 -4.04 1.51 -9.19
N ASP A 42 -4.16 2.75 -8.75
CA ASP A 42 -3.49 3.41 -7.64
C ASP A 42 -3.66 2.69 -6.29
N ALA A 43 -4.85 2.12 -6.02
CA ALA A 43 -5.15 1.43 -4.77
C ALA A 43 -4.46 0.05 -4.70
N ASP A 44 -4.46 -0.71 -5.80
CA ASP A 44 -3.76 -2.01 -5.88
C ASP A 44 -2.24 -1.83 -5.79
N ARG A 45 -1.70 -0.78 -6.39
CA ARG A 45 -0.27 -0.44 -6.27
C ARG A 45 0.12 -0.12 -4.84
N LEU A 46 -0.63 0.76 -4.18
CA LEU A 46 -0.36 1.14 -2.79
C LEU A 46 -0.42 -0.08 -1.85
N ALA A 47 -1.41 -0.95 -2.05
CA ALA A 47 -1.54 -2.23 -1.36
C ALA A 47 -0.30 -3.12 -1.51
N ARG A 48 0.20 -3.29 -2.74
CA ARG A 48 1.41 -4.08 -3.02
C ARG A 48 2.66 -3.46 -2.40
N GLU A 49 2.77 -2.14 -2.39
CA GLU A 49 3.92 -1.46 -1.79
C GLU A 49 3.96 -1.69 -0.27
N VAL A 50 2.81 -1.61 0.42
CA VAL A 50 2.73 -1.93 1.84
C VAL A 50 3.14 -3.39 2.12
N MET A 51 2.64 -4.35 1.32
CA MET A 51 3.05 -5.76 1.44
C MET A 51 4.55 -5.95 1.19
N ARG A 52 5.12 -5.27 0.19
CA ARG A 52 6.55 -5.34 -0.13
C ARG A 52 7.39 -4.85 1.04
N LEU A 53 7.05 -3.70 1.61
CA LEU A 53 7.75 -3.15 2.78
C LEU A 53 7.61 -4.07 3.99
N TYR A 54 6.43 -4.66 4.20
CA TYR A 54 6.23 -5.65 5.26
C TYR A 54 7.18 -6.85 5.12
N ASN A 55 7.32 -7.36 3.90
CA ASN A 55 8.20 -8.48 3.58
C ASN A 55 9.69 -8.14 3.69
N LEU A 56 10.05 -6.85 3.61
CA LEU A 56 11.40 -6.37 3.89
C LEU A 56 11.69 -6.26 5.40
N GLY A 57 10.72 -6.58 6.26
CA GLY A 57 10.89 -6.59 7.72
C GLY A 57 10.33 -5.36 8.43
N TYR A 58 9.74 -4.40 7.71
CA TYR A 58 9.08 -3.27 8.36
C TYR A 58 7.80 -3.74 9.05
N ARG A 59 7.74 -3.56 10.37
CA ARG A 59 6.59 -3.93 11.21
C ARG A 59 5.83 -2.72 11.76
N ASP A 60 6.48 -1.56 11.79
CA ASP A 60 5.87 -0.33 12.28
C ASP A 60 4.83 0.21 11.29
N ILE A 61 3.61 0.44 11.78
CA ILE A 61 2.47 0.83 10.95
C ILE A 61 2.66 2.22 10.34
N GLU A 62 3.21 3.17 11.10
CA GLU A 62 3.40 4.55 10.63
C GLU A 62 4.53 4.61 9.60
N ALA A 63 5.63 3.90 9.86
CA ALA A 63 6.75 3.79 8.93
C ALA A 63 6.31 3.16 7.61
N LEU A 64 5.53 2.07 7.66
CA LEU A 64 4.94 1.44 6.48
C LEU A 64 4.04 2.41 5.71
N ALA A 65 3.17 3.12 6.42
CA ALA A 65 2.22 4.04 5.81
C ALA A 65 2.93 5.22 5.12
N PHE A 66 3.90 5.82 5.80
CA PHE A 66 4.66 6.96 5.29
C PHE A 66 5.55 6.55 4.12
N ALA A 67 6.27 5.43 4.23
CA ALA A 67 7.12 4.94 3.16
C ALA A 67 6.31 4.57 1.91
N ALA A 68 5.17 3.88 2.07
CA ALA A 68 4.30 3.53 0.94
C ALA A 68 3.72 4.78 0.26
N ALA A 69 3.27 5.77 1.05
CA ALA A 69 2.77 7.04 0.52
C ALA A 69 3.86 7.82 -0.23
N ASN A 70 5.07 7.91 0.33
CA ASN A 70 6.18 8.62 -0.29
C ASN A 70 6.61 7.97 -1.62
N VAL A 71 6.73 6.64 -1.66
CA VAL A 71 7.06 5.91 -2.89
C VAL A 71 6.04 6.19 -3.98
N GLU A 72 4.76 6.16 -3.63
CA GLU A 72 3.67 6.42 -4.56
C GLU A 72 3.63 7.89 -5.03
N ASN A 73 3.92 8.85 -4.16
CA ASN A 73 4.01 10.26 -4.53
C ASN A 73 5.19 10.53 -5.48
N ASN A 74 6.37 9.97 -5.20
CA ASN A 74 7.55 10.09 -6.06
C ASN A 74 7.31 9.49 -7.46
N ARG A 75 6.57 8.38 -7.55
CA ARG A 75 6.18 7.79 -8.84
C ARG A 75 5.26 8.70 -9.65
N ARG A 76 4.27 9.34 -8.99
CA ARG A 76 3.40 10.33 -9.66
C ARG A 76 4.18 11.53 -10.18
N GLU A 77 5.15 12.00 -9.41
CA GLU A 77 6.01 13.10 -9.87
C GLU A 77 6.80 12.73 -11.11
N GLN A 78 7.26 11.47 -11.20
CA GLN A 78 7.91 10.94 -12.40
C GLN A 78 6.94 10.82 -13.59
N ASP A 79 5.75 10.25 -13.38
CA ASP A 79 4.70 10.16 -14.41
C ASP A 79 4.32 11.56 -14.94
N ARG A 80 4.26 12.57 -14.07
CA ARG A 80 3.99 13.97 -14.45
C ARG A 80 5.15 14.60 -15.23
N LYS A 81 6.39 14.28 -14.86
CA LYS A 81 7.61 14.85 -15.49
C LYS A 81 7.94 14.19 -16.83
N SER A 82 7.33 13.05 -17.11
CA SER A 82 7.40 12.34 -18.38
C SER A 82 6.05 12.37 -19.12
N PRO A 83 5.55 13.54 -19.59
CA PRO A 83 4.60 13.50 -20.69
C PRO A 83 5.34 12.86 -21.86
N ALA A 84 4.83 11.74 -22.35
CA ALA A 84 5.42 10.99 -23.44
C ALA A 84 5.86 11.95 -24.56
N SER A 85 7.16 11.98 -24.81
CA SER A 85 7.65 12.25 -26.16
C SER A 85 7.30 11.02 -26.98
N VAL A 86 6.33 11.17 -27.89
CA VAL A 86 6.17 10.54 -29.22
C VAL A 86 4.80 10.95 -29.74
#